data_AF-A0A953UL04-F1
#
_entry.id   AF-A0A953UL04-F1
#
_cell.length_a   1.000
_cell.length_b   1.000
_cell.length_c   1.000
_cell.angle_alpha   90.00
_cell.angle_beta   90.00
_cell.angle_gamma   90.00
#
_symmetry.space_group_name_H-M   'P 1'
#
loop_
_entity.id
_entity.type
_entity.pdbx_description
1 polymer ?
#
loop_
_entity_poly.entity_id
_entity_poly.type
_entity_poly.pdbx_seq_one_letter_code
_entity_poly.pdbx_strand_id
1 'polypeptide(L)'
;MAAKLKKIRQKLRERMHEKTKGTVEWLQAVVRGYFQYHAVPQNEKRLKASGHEVLRMWWWQLRRRSQRSRWTWERFQEKLGHLIPEVEILHPYPEVRFASKHPR
;
A
#
# COMPACT_ATOMS: atom_id res chain seq x y z
N MET A 1 -3.66 -11.12 -4.46
CA MET A 1 -3.00 -10.25 -3.46
C MET A 1 -1.58 -10.72 -3.10
N ALA A 2 -1.37 -11.97 -2.68
CA ALA A 2 -0.06 -12.45 -2.21
C ALA A 2 1.12 -12.18 -3.16
N ALA A 3 0.95 -12.44 -4.47
CA ALA A 3 1.99 -12.15 -5.47
C ALA A 3 2.35 -10.65 -5.56
N LYS A 4 1.37 -9.75 -5.42
CA LYS A 4 1.61 -8.30 -5.40
C LYS A 4 2.37 -7.89 -4.13
N LEU A 5 1.99 -8.42 -2.96
CA LEU A 5 2.71 -8.18 -1.70
C LEU A 5 4.16 -8.67 -1.77
N LYS A 6 4.41 -9.84 -2.39
CA LYS A 6 5.77 -10.35 -2.63
C LYS A 6 6.61 -9.40 -3.48
N LYS A 7 6.03 -8.87 -4.57
CA LYS A 7 6.69 -7.86 -5.43
C LYS A 7 6.98 -6.57 -4.66
N ILE A 8 6.03 -6.07 -3.87
CA ILE A 8 6.22 -4.87 -3.03
C ILE A 8 7.33 -5.10 -2.02
N ARG A 9 7.36 -6.26 -1.35
CA ARG A 9 8.41 -6.63 -0.39
C ARG A 9 9.80 -6.63 -1.02
N GLN A 10 9.91 -7.17 -2.23
CA GLN A 10 11.17 -7.17 -2.99
C GLN A 10 11.61 -5.75 -3.31
N LYS A 11 10.71 -4.91 -3.84
CA LYS A 11 11.01 -3.50 -4.12
C LYS A 11 11.38 -2.70 -2.87
N LEU A 12 10.70 -2.93 -1.75
CA LEU A 12 11.08 -2.32 -0.47
C LEU A 12 12.49 -2.74 0.00
N ARG A 13 12.92 -3.97 -0.32
CA ARG A 13 14.29 -4.42 -0.02
C ARG A 13 15.32 -3.75 -0.94
N GLU A 14 15.02 -3.60 -2.22
CA GLU A 14 15.88 -2.87 -3.17
C GLU A 14 16.03 -1.40 -2.76
N ARG A 15 14.96 -0.78 -2.24
CA ARG A 15 14.95 0.61 -1.76
C ARG A 15 15.50 0.81 -0.34
N MET A 16 16.16 -0.19 0.26
CA MET A 16 16.61 -0.13 1.67
C MET A 16 17.49 1.09 1.99
N HIS A 17 18.33 1.50 1.05
CA HIS A 17 19.28 2.61 1.25
C HIS A 17 18.74 3.97 0.81
N GLU A 18 17.55 4.01 0.19
CA GLU A 18 16.97 5.25 -0.31
C GLU A 18 16.50 6.17 0.80
N LYS A 19 16.34 7.46 0.48
CA LYS A 19 15.74 8.40 1.41
C LYS A 19 14.27 8.04 1.65
N THR A 20 13.82 8.17 2.89
CA THR A 20 12.45 7.85 3.30
C THR A 20 11.40 8.55 2.42
N LYS A 21 11.63 9.80 2.03
CA LYS A 21 10.75 10.58 1.15
C LYS A 21 10.50 9.89 -0.20
N GLY A 22 11.55 9.38 -0.85
CA GLY A 22 11.40 8.68 -2.14
C GLY A 22 10.62 7.37 -1.99
N THR A 23 10.78 6.67 -0.87
CA THR A 23 10.00 5.47 -0.57
C THR A 23 8.53 5.79 -0.29
N VAL A 24 8.24 6.91 0.40
CA VAL A 24 6.86 7.40 0.62
C VAL A 24 6.17 7.66 -0.71
N GLU A 25 6.77 8.46 -1.58
CA GLU A 25 6.20 8.83 -2.88
C GLU A 25 5.92 7.59 -3.75
N TRP A 26 6.86 6.65 -3.76
CA TRP A 26 6.68 5.37 -4.46
C TRP A 26 5.55 4.52 -3.85
N LEU A 27 5.48 4.40 -2.53
CA LEU A 27 4.40 3.67 -1.86
C LEU A 27 3.04 4.30 -2.12
N GLN A 28 2.93 5.63 -2.07
CA GLN A 28 1.71 6.35 -2.41
C GLN A 28 1.23 6.00 -3.84
N ALA A 29 2.13 6.03 -4.83
CA ALA A 29 1.79 5.68 -6.20
C ALA A 29 1.35 4.21 -6.35
N VAL A 30 2.05 3.27 -5.71
CA VAL A 30 1.71 1.85 -5.74
C VAL A 30 0.34 1.58 -5.10
N VAL A 31 0.09 2.19 -3.94
CA VAL A 31 -1.15 2.02 -3.17
C VAL A 31 -2.33 2.62 -3.93
N ARG A 32 -2.19 3.85 -4.45
CA ARG A 32 -3.22 4.50 -5.29
C ARG A 32 -3.55 3.66 -6.52
N GLY A 33 -2.55 3.23 -7.28
CA GLY A 33 -2.78 2.41 -8.48
C GLY A 33 -3.42 1.05 -8.16
N TYR A 34 -3.09 0.47 -7.00
CA TYR A 34 -3.72 -0.77 -6.55
C TYR A 34 -5.19 -0.56 -6.17
N PHE A 35 -5.52 0.52 -5.45
CA PHE A 35 -6.89 0.84 -5.06
C PHE A 35 -7.76 1.21 -6.25
N GLN A 36 -7.26 1.99 -7.21
CA GLN A 36 -7.99 2.27 -8.46
C GLN A 36 -8.46 0.99 -9.18
N TYR A 37 -7.68 -0.08 -9.13
CA TYR A 37 -8.08 -1.32 -9.77
C TYR A 37 -8.99 -2.19 -8.89
N HIS A 38 -8.76 -2.22 -7.57
CA HIS A 38 -9.34 -3.22 -6.67
C HIS A 38 -10.34 -2.69 -5.64
N ALA A 39 -10.57 -1.38 -5.53
CA ALA A 39 -11.50 -0.73 -4.60
C ALA A 39 -12.96 -0.88 -5.06
N VAL A 40 -13.40 -2.13 -5.15
CA VAL A 40 -14.78 -2.53 -5.43
C VAL A 40 -15.51 -2.83 -4.12
N PRO A 41 -16.85 -2.69 -4.06
CA PRO A 41 -17.61 -3.03 -2.88
C PRO A 41 -17.38 -4.51 -2.49
N GLN A 42 -17.44 -4.83 -1.19
CA GLN A 42 -17.10 -6.14 -0.58
C GLN A 42 -15.59 -6.49 -0.47
N ASN A 43 -14.69 -5.74 -1.11
CA ASN A 43 -13.24 -6.01 -1.02
C ASN A 43 -12.53 -5.17 0.07
N GLU A 44 -13.24 -4.24 0.71
CA GLU A 44 -12.68 -3.26 1.65
C GLU A 44 -11.85 -3.89 2.78
N LYS A 45 -12.39 -4.90 3.49
CA LYS A 45 -11.67 -5.57 4.58
C LYS A 45 -10.33 -6.15 4.11
N ARG A 46 -10.32 -6.77 2.94
CA ARG A 46 -9.12 -7.39 2.35
C ARG A 46 -8.11 -6.33 1.89
N LEU A 47 -8.60 -5.22 1.35
CA LEU A 47 -7.77 -4.09 0.96
C LEU A 47 -7.14 -3.41 2.18
N LYS A 48 -7.90 -3.15 3.24
CA LYS A 48 -7.42 -2.62 4.53
C LYS A 48 -6.33 -3.51 5.13
N ALA A 49 -6.59 -4.81 5.21
CA ALA A 49 -5.60 -5.78 5.67
C ALA A 49 -4.31 -5.73 4.83
N SER A 50 -4.44 -5.56 3.52
CA SER A 50 -3.29 -5.53 2.61
C SER A 50 -2.51 -4.23 2.68
N GLY A 51 -3.18 -3.09 2.87
CA GLY A 51 -2.53 -1.81 3.16
C GLY A 51 -1.74 -1.88 4.46
N HIS A 52 -2.32 -2.47 5.50
CA HIS A 52 -1.65 -2.69 6.78
C HIS A 52 -0.41 -3.60 6.64
N GLU A 53 -0.48 -4.67 5.84
CA GLU A 53 0.68 -5.53 5.54
C GLU A 53 1.78 -4.78 4.79
N VAL A 54 1.45 -3.89 3.85
CA VAL A 54 2.43 -3.04 3.16
C VAL A 54 3.15 -2.11 4.15
N LEU A 55 2.41 -1.44 5.01
CA LEU A 55 2.98 -0.58 6.07
C LEU A 55 3.88 -1.37 7.01
N ARG A 56 3.41 -2.54 7.47
CA ARG A 56 4.18 -3.46 8.32
C ARG A 56 5.49 -3.88 7.65
N MET A 57 5.45 -4.27 6.37
CA MET A 57 6.66 -4.65 5.63
C MET A 57 7.66 -3.50 5.52
N TRP A 58 7.19 -2.27 5.30
CA TRP A 58 8.06 -1.10 5.24
C TRP A 58 8.67 -0.76 6.60
N TRP A 59 7.87 -0.79 7.67
CA TRP A 59 8.35 -0.63 9.05
C TRP A 59 9.48 -1.63 9.38
N TRP A 60 9.30 -2.90 9.03
CA TRP A 60 10.35 -3.92 9.20
C TRP A 60 11.62 -3.59 8.43
N GLN A 61 11.53 -3.05 7.21
CA GLN A 61 12.72 -2.64 6.45
C GLN A 61 13.44 -1.46 7.09
N LEU A 62 12.70 -0.45 7.58
CA LEU A 62 13.28 0.69 8.28
C LEU A 62 14.03 0.27 9.55
N ARG A 63 13.49 -0.71 10.29
CA ARG A 63 14.15 -1.29 11.46
C ARG A 63 15.46 -2.00 11.10
N ARG A 64 15.52 -2.67 9.94
CA ARG A 64 16.75 -3.36 9.49
C ARG A 64 17.83 -2.41 8.96
N ARG A 65 17.46 -1.20 8.52
CA ARG A 65 18.41 -0.22 7.99
C ARG A 65 19.40 0.28 9.06
N SER A 66 18.99 0.32 10.32
CA SER A 66 19.82 0.79 11.43
C SER A 66 20.07 -0.33 12.43
N GLN A 67 21.33 -0.58 12.75
CA GLN A 67 21.71 -1.54 13.80
C GLN A 67 21.22 -1.11 15.20
N ARG A 68 20.90 0.18 15.41
CA ARG A 68 20.35 0.73 16.67
C ARG A 68 18.97 1.35 16.46
N SER A 69 18.11 0.70 15.68
CA SER A 69 16.78 1.23 15.38
C SER A 69 15.94 1.46 16.65
N ARG A 70 15.41 2.69 16.81
CA ARG A 70 14.43 3.07 17.85
C ARG A 70 13.00 3.18 17.33
N TRP A 71 12.72 2.60 16.16
CA TRP A 71 11.39 2.64 15.54
C TRP A 71 10.40 1.71 16.26
N THR A 72 9.47 2.26 17.02
CA THR A 72 8.25 1.56 17.45
C THR A 72 7.20 1.60 16.33
N TRP A 73 6.14 0.80 16.47
CA TRP A 73 5.03 0.85 15.53
C TRP A 73 4.27 2.19 15.62
N GLU A 74 4.02 2.71 16.84
CA GLU A 74 3.33 4.00 16.98
C GLU A 74 4.12 5.13 16.34
N ARG A 75 5.44 5.21 16.61
CA ARG A 75 6.30 6.25 16.04
C ARG A 75 6.37 6.17 14.52
N PHE A 76 6.30 4.96 13.96
CA PHE A 76 6.22 4.79 12.51
C PHE A 76 4.89 5.30 11.95
N GLN A 77 3.77 4.97 12.58
CA GLN A 77 2.45 5.46 12.16
C GLN A 77 2.37 6.99 12.23
N GLU A 78 2.81 7.56 13.35
CA GLU A 78 2.84 9.01 13.59
C GLU A 78 3.73 9.77 12.60
N LYS A 79 4.88 9.21 12.19
CA LYS A 79 5.81 9.91 11.29
C LYS A 79 5.62 9.61 9.81
N LEU A 80 5.21 8.39 9.47
CA LEU A 80 5.27 7.87 8.10
C LEU A 80 4.00 7.13 7.66
N GLY A 81 3.37 6.37 8.56
CA GLY A 81 2.19 5.57 8.22
C GLY A 81 1.04 6.42 7.70
N HIS A 82 0.77 7.56 8.35
CA HIS A 82 -0.26 8.52 7.95
C HIS A 82 -0.02 9.19 6.58
N LEU A 83 1.20 9.14 6.04
CA LEU A 83 1.50 9.70 4.72
C LEU A 83 1.04 8.78 3.59
N ILE A 84 0.78 7.50 3.89
CA ILE A 84 0.27 6.55 2.91
C ILE A 84 -1.26 6.62 2.94
N PRO A 85 -1.94 6.83 1.79
CA PRO A 85 -3.39 6.98 1.76
C PRO A 85 -4.07 5.73 2.34
N GLU A 86 -5.09 5.97 3.15
CA GLU A 86 -5.94 4.90 3.65
C GLU A 86 -6.75 4.30 2.50
N VAL A 87 -7.23 3.09 2.73
CA VAL A 87 -8.03 2.34 1.76
C VAL A 87 -9.43 2.93 1.71
N GLU A 88 -9.70 3.74 0.69
CA GLU A 88 -11.03 4.24 0.40
C GLU A 88 -11.67 3.42 -0.74
N ILE A 89 -12.97 3.11 -0.58
CA ILE A 89 -13.75 2.46 -1.65
C ILE A 89 -14.01 3.51 -2.72
N LEU A 90 -13.33 3.39 -3.86
CA LEU A 90 -13.37 4.38 -4.94
C LEU A 90 -14.35 4.02 -6.07
N HIS A 91 -14.88 2.79 -6.14
CA HIS A 91 -15.69 2.36 -7.28
C HIS A 91 -17.01 1.68 -6.91
N PRO A 92 -18.08 1.92 -7.70
CA PRO A 92 -19.27 1.07 -7.69
C PRO A 92 -18.91 -0.35 -8.18
N TYR A 93 -19.83 -1.31 -8.02
CA TYR A 93 -19.60 -2.72 -8.38
C TYR A 93 -19.04 -2.89 -9.80
N PRO A 94 -18.20 -3.91 -10.05
CA PRO A 94 -17.60 -4.15 -11.37
C PRO A 94 -18.63 -4.22 -12.49
N GLU A 95 -19.80 -4.79 -12.23
CA GLU A 95 -20.93 -4.84 -13.16
C GLU A 95 -21.43 -3.45 -13.59
N VAL A 96 -21.38 -2.45 -12.71
CA VAL A 96 -21.72 -1.06 -13.03
C VAL A 96 -20.55 -0.36 -13.73
N ARG A 97 -19.31 -0.66 -13.31
CA ARG A 97 -18.09 -0.05 -13.85
C ARG A 97 -17.75 -0.52 -15.27
N PHE A 98 -18.07 -1.77 -15.59
CA PHE A 98 -17.81 -2.42 -16.87
C PHE A 98 -19.08 -2.77 -17.65
N ALA A 99 -20.26 -2.33 -17.19
CA ALA A 99 -21.48 -2.42 -17.98
C ALA A 99 -21.24 -1.71 -19.33
N SER A 100 -21.17 -2.51 -20.39
CA SER A 100 -20.95 -2.01 -21.74
C SER A 100 -22.15 -1.16 -22.15
N LYS A 101 -21.99 0.17 -22.22
CA LYS A 101 -23.00 1.11 -22.73
C LYS A 101 -22.97 1.21 -24.27
N HIS A 102 -22.66 0.12 -24.96
CA HIS A 102 -22.71 0.07 -26.42
C HIS A 102 -23.73 -0.99 -26.86
N PRO A 103 -24.98 -0.58 -27.14
CA PRO A 103 -25.82 -1.40 -28.02
C PRO A 103 -25.13 -1.43 -29.39
N ARG A 104 -24.98 -2.63 -29.96
CA ARG A 104 -24.65 -2.80 -31.38
C ARG A 104 -25.84 -2.37 -32.22
#